data_AF-A0A934CWH3-F1
#
_entry.id   AF-A0A934CWH3-F1
#
_cell.length_a   1.000
_cell.length_b   1.000
_cell.length_c   1.000
_cell.angle_alpha   90.00
_cell.angle_beta   90.00
_cell.angle_gamma   90.00
#
_symmetry.space_group_name_H-M   'P 1'
#
loop_
_entity.id
_entity.type
_entity.pdbx_description
1 polymer ?
#
loop_
_entity_poly.entity_id
_entity_poly.type
_entity_poly.pdbx_seq_one_letter_code
_entity_poly.pdbx_strand_id
1 'polypeptide(L)'
;MRNRPGTIKEILSQPASLSVVKRQLRSGEKSRTRLAAWVCRRFMLGDARGRLRVASCLQALRDLEREGHWKLPPPVRTISAHWQARRHSGPVSEPKNVPEDLGHVQNLHLGLVRPEDEDGRRTWHELIAREHPQGERRLVGRQLRYLVGSAHGWVGAVGFSASAFYLEARDRWIGWDAQQRRVHEGRGVNLSRLLIRPSVRCRNLASYVLGACVRRVKKDFQACDGYEPWLLESFTLVQNRFCSNSIWTASGIRYVLPGGNVAVQNPSESGFWRGRRYLERPDLRLVVIWTA
;
A
#
# COMPACT_ATOMS: atom_id res chain seq x y z
N MET A 1 -18.64 -22.63 2.20
CA MET A 1 -17.75 -22.09 1.15
C MET A 1 -18.41 -20.87 0.51
N ARG A 2 -18.04 -19.64 0.88
CA ARG A 2 -18.58 -18.45 0.18
C ARG A 2 -17.82 -18.28 -1.13
N ASN A 3 -18.49 -18.57 -2.24
CA ASN A 3 -18.00 -18.35 -3.60
C ASN A 3 -17.57 -16.89 -3.71
N ARG A 4 -16.25 -16.62 -3.82
CA ARG A 4 -15.79 -15.24 -4.05
C ARG A 4 -16.20 -14.86 -5.47
N PRO A 5 -16.87 -13.72 -5.67
CA PRO A 5 -17.11 -13.24 -7.02
C PRO A 5 -15.74 -13.00 -7.67
N GLY A 6 -15.57 -13.46 -8.90
CA GLY A 6 -14.34 -13.32 -9.68
C GLY A 6 -13.92 -11.86 -9.85
N THR A 7 -12.85 -11.62 -10.60
CA THR A 7 -12.44 -10.25 -10.95
C THR A 7 -13.61 -9.51 -11.62
N ILE A 8 -13.65 -8.17 -11.54
CA ILE A 8 -14.74 -7.40 -12.19
C ILE A 8 -14.82 -7.75 -13.69
N LYS A 9 -13.68 -7.98 -14.33
CA LYS A 9 -13.62 -8.42 -15.72
C LYS A 9 -14.29 -9.79 -15.89
N GLU A 10 -13.96 -10.79 -15.09
CA GLU A 10 -14.59 -12.13 -15.16
C GLU A 10 -16.11 -12.07 -15.00
N ILE A 11 -16.61 -11.25 -14.05
CA ILE A 11 -18.05 -11.05 -13.86
C ILE A 11 -18.68 -10.45 -15.12
N LEU A 12 -18.03 -9.45 -15.72
CA LEU A 12 -18.53 -8.78 -16.91
C LEU A 12 -18.37 -9.60 -18.19
N SER A 13 -17.42 -10.53 -18.24
CA SER A 13 -17.22 -11.47 -19.35
C SER A 13 -18.33 -12.53 -19.46
N GLN A 14 -19.13 -12.72 -18.41
CA GLN A 14 -20.25 -13.68 -18.46
C GLN A 14 -21.29 -13.25 -19.50
N PRO A 15 -21.85 -14.17 -20.31
CA PRO A 15 -22.81 -13.84 -21.37
C PRO A 15 -24.04 -13.02 -20.90
N ALA A 16 -24.54 -13.33 -19.70
CA ALA A 16 -25.64 -12.58 -19.08
C ALA A 16 -25.24 -11.13 -18.78
N SER A 17 -24.04 -10.93 -18.21
CA SER A 17 -23.50 -9.60 -17.92
C SER A 17 -23.25 -8.80 -19.19
N LEU A 18 -22.66 -9.42 -20.20
CA LEU A 18 -22.41 -8.79 -21.51
C LEU A 18 -23.71 -8.25 -22.13
N SER A 19 -24.77 -9.05 -22.08
CA SER A 19 -26.08 -8.68 -22.64
C SER A 19 -26.69 -7.47 -21.94
N VAL A 20 -26.58 -7.41 -20.62
CA VAL A 20 -27.07 -6.29 -19.80
C VAL A 20 -26.31 -4.99 -20.12
N VAL A 21 -24.97 -5.06 -20.21
CA VAL A 21 -24.15 -3.88 -20.53
C VAL A 21 -24.39 -3.39 -21.95
N LYS A 22 -24.51 -4.30 -22.93
CA LYS A 22 -24.86 -3.96 -24.32
C LYS A 22 -26.20 -3.23 -24.42
N ARG A 23 -27.22 -3.68 -23.69
CA ARG A 23 -28.52 -3.00 -23.64
C ARG A 23 -28.40 -1.59 -23.05
N GLN A 24 -27.62 -1.41 -22.00
CA GLN A 24 -27.39 -0.08 -21.41
C GLN A 24 -26.62 0.86 -22.36
N LEU A 25 -25.67 0.35 -23.13
CA LEU A 25 -24.97 1.16 -24.15
C LEU A 25 -25.93 1.62 -25.25
N ARG A 26 -26.87 0.77 -25.67
CA ARG A 26 -27.91 1.12 -26.65
C ARG A 26 -28.88 2.18 -26.17
N SER A 27 -29.05 2.36 -24.85
CA SER A 27 -29.88 3.43 -24.29
C SER A 27 -29.24 4.82 -24.36
N GLY A 28 -28.05 4.96 -24.96
CA GLY A 28 -27.44 6.26 -25.26
C GLY A 28 -26.58 6.87 -24.16
N GLU A 29 -26.03 6.08 -23.22
CA GLU A 29 -25.09 6.60 -22.22
C GLU A 29 -23.80 7.11 -22.88
N LYS A 30 -23.54 8.42 -22.77
CA LYS A 30 -22.40 9.10 -23.40
C LYS A 30 -21.16 9.20 -22.50
N SER A 31 -21.31 8.97 -21.19
CA SER A 31 -20.24 9.07 -20.21
C SER A 31 -19.76 7.68 -19.77
N ARG A 32 -18.48 7.39 -20.03
CA ARG A 32 -17.84 6.15 -19.57
C ARG A 32 -17.87 6.01 -18.04
N THR A 33 -17.75 7.11 -17.30
CA THR A 33 -17.78 7.10 -15.82
C THR A 33 -19.17 6.81 -15.29
N ARG A 34 -20.23 7.39 -15.88
CA ARG A 34 -21.61 7.09 -15.49
C ARG A 34 -21.98 5.65 -15.82
N LEU A 35 -21.56 5.15 -16.99
CA LEU A 35 -21.71 3.74 -17.35
C LEU A 35 -21.04 2.83 -16.30
N ALA A 36 -19.77 3.10 -15.95
CA ALA A 36 -19.05 2.30 -14.97
C ALA A 36 -19.73 2.34 -13.58
N ALA A 37 -20.21 3.50 -13.13
CA ALA A 37 -20.94 3.62 -11.87
C ALA A 37 -22.27 2.84 -11.90
N TRP A 38 -23.01 2.91 -13.01
CA TRP A 38 -24.23 2.12 -13.20
C TRP A 38 -23.95 0.62 -13.18
N VAL A 39 -22.91 0.17 -13.89
CA VAL A 39 -22.48 -1.24 -13.89
C VAL A 39 -22.10 -1.67 -12.47
N CYS A 40 -21.33 -0.86 -11.73
CA CYS A 40 -21.00 -1.19 -10.35
C CYS A 40 -22.24 -1.35 -9.46
N ARG A 41 -23.26 -0.49 -9.61
CA ARG A 41 -24.52 -0.64 -8.86
C ARG A 41 -25.27 -1.90 -9.29
N ARG A 42 -25.39 -2.14 -10.60
CA ARG A 42 -26.17 -3.23 -11.18
C ARG A 42 -25.66 -4.63 -10.82
N PHE A 43 -24.34 -4.77 -10.69
CA PHE A 43 -23.66 -6.02 -10.37
C PHE A 43 -23.10 -6.06 -8.94
N MET A 44 -23.49 -5.09 -8.09
CA MET A 44 -23.04 -4.99 -6.68
C MET A 44 -21.49 -5.00 -6.54
N LEU A 45 -20.80 -4.31 -7.44
CA LEU A 45 -19.33 -4.24 -7.46
C LEU A 45 -18.82 -3.13 -6.53
N GLY A 46 -18.94 -3.39 -5.23
CA GLY A 46 -18.40 -2.57 -4.15
C GLY A 46 -17.04 -3.04 -3.65
N ASP A 47 -16.32 -2.17 -2.94
CA ASP A 47 -15.23 -2.58 -2.05
C ASP A 47 -15.77 -3.07 -0.69
N ALA A 48 -14.87 -3.43 0.24
CA ALA A 48 -15.25 -3.90 1.57
C ALA A 48 -16.04 -2.87 2.40
N ARG A 49 -16.02 -1.59 2.01
CA ARG A 49 -16.77 -0.50 2.65
C ARG A 49 -18.06 -0.15 1.89
N GLY A 50 -18.44 -0.91 0.87
CA GLY A 50 -19.60 -0.65 0.02
C GLY A 50 -19.40 0.48 -1.01
N ARG A 51 -18.19 1.03 -1.16
CA ARG A 51 -17.92 2.07 -2.17
C ARG A 51 -17.82 1.43 -3.55
N LEU A 52 -18.45 2.05 -4.55
CA LEU A 52 -18.43 1.54 -5.93
C LEU A 52 -17.01 1.52 -6.51
N ARG A 53 -16.61 0.40 -7.09
CA ARG A 53 -15.29 0.23 -7.72
C ARG A 53 -15.24 0.78 -9.14
N VAL A 54 -15.66 2.04 -9.33
CA VAL A 54 -15.86 2.66 -10.65
C VAL A 54 -14.60 2.63 -11.51
N ALA A 55 -13.43 2.95 -10.95
CA ALA A 55 -12.17 2.95 -11.70
C ALA A 55 -11.79 1.56 -12.20
N SER A 56 -11.89 0.53 -11.34
CA SER A 56 -11.63 -0.86 -11.73
C SER A 56 -12.65 -1.37 -12.75
N CYS A 57 -13.93 -0.99 -12.60
CA CYS A 57 -14.97 -1.32 -13.57
C CYS A 57 -14.74 -0.65 -14.92
N LEU A 58 -14.32 0.62 -14.92
CA LEU A 58 -13.99 1.34 -16.14
C LEU A 58 -12.82 0.69 -16.87
N GLN A 59 -11.81 0.19 -16.13
CA GLN A 59 -10.72 -0.57 -16.72
C GLN A 59 -11.23 -1.88 -17.36
N ALA A 60 -12.05 -2.64 -16.64
CA ALA A 60 -12.64 -3.88 -17.19
C ALA A 60 -13.50 -3.62 -18.44
N LEU A 61 -14.27 -2.53 -18.47
CA LEU A 61 -15.05 -2.13 -19.65
C LEU A 61 -14.15 -1.82 -20.86
N ARG A 62 -12.98 -1.19 -20.64
CA ARG A 62 -11.99 -0.92 -21.69
C ARG A 62 -11.30 -2.18 -22.17
N ASP A 63 -11.02 -3.12 -21.27
CA ASP A 63 -10.44 -4.41 -21.62
C ASP A 63 -11.39 -5.20 -22.54
N LEU A 64 -12.68 -5.24 -22.19
CA LEU A 64 -13.72 -5.90 -22.98
C LEU A 64 -14.06 -5.17 -24.28
N GLU A 65 -13.87 -3.84 -24.35
CA GLU A 65 -13.90 -3.09 -25.61
C GLU A 65 -12.76 -3.53 -26.54
N ARG A 66 -11.53 -3.68 -26.00
CA ARG A 66 -10.37 -4.18 -26.77
C ARG A 66 -10.55 -5.62 -27.25
N GLU A 67 -11.30 -6.43 -26.51
CA GLU A 67 -11.68 -7.79 -26.88
C GLU A 67 -12.88 -7.85 -27.85
N GLY A 68 -13.42 -6.70 -28.28
CA GLY A 68 -14.46 -6.62 -29.30
C GLY A 68 -15.89 -6.84 -28.78
N HIS A 69 -16.11 -6.87 -27.47
CA HIS A 69 -17.46 -7.10 -26.93
C HIS A 69 -18.41 -5.90 -27.13
N TRP A 70 -17.89 -4.67 -27.20
CA TRP A 70 -18.66 -3.44 -27.42
C TRP A 70 -17.75 -2.28 -27.83
N LYS A 71 -18.36 -1.16 -28.20
CA LYS A 71 -17.70 0.13 -28.42
C LYS A 71 -18.17 1.13 -27.36
N LEU A 72 -17.23 1.68 -26.59
CA LEU A 72 -17.52 2.68 -25.58
C LEU A 72 -17.61 4.08 -26.21
N PRO A 73 -18.38 5.01 -25.61
CA PRO A 73 -18.42 6.41 -26.06
C PRO A 73 -17.02 7.02 -26.13
N PRO A 74 -16.73 7.97 -27.04
CA PRO A 74 -15.41 8.59 -27.12
C PRO A 74 -15.01 9.21 -25.76
N PRO A 75 -13.73 9.12 -25.36
CA PRO A 75 -13.28 9.70 -24.11
C PRO A 75 -13.38 11.22 -24.15
N VAL A 76 -13.98 11.82 -23.12
CA VAL A 76 -13.90 13.27 -22.93
C VAL A 76 -12.49 13.59 -22.44
N ARG A 77 -11.68 14.26 -23.28
CA ARG A 77 -10.36 14.76 -22.90
C ARG A 77 -10.53 15.97 -21.99
N THR A 78 -10.70 15.74 -20.69
CA THR A 78 -10.32 16.75 -19.70
C THR A 78 -8.79 16.75 -19.61
N ILE A 79 -8.17 17.91 -19.81
CA ILE A 79 -6.78 18.14 -19.40
C ILE A 79 -6.75 17.83 -17.91
N SER A 80 -6.19 16.68 -17.53
CA SER A 80 -6.09 16.35 -16.12
C SER A 80 -5.13 17.36 -15.51
N ALA A 81 -5.61 18.19 -14.59
CA ALA A 81 -4.72 18.94 -13.72
C ALA A 81 -3.68 17.97 -13.17
N HIS A 82 -2.41 18.34 -13.25
CA HIS A 82 -1.34 17.57 -12.64
C HIS A 82 -1.71 17.35 -11.17
N TRP A 83 -1.65 16.11 -10.70
CA TRP A 83 -2.00 15.81 -9.32
C TRP A 83 -1.07 16.60 -8.39
N GLN A 84 -1.65 17.37 -7.48
CA GLN A 84 -0.92 18.02 -6.40
C GLN A 84 -1.52 17.60 -5.06
N ALA A 85 -0.66 17.19 -4.15
CA ALA A 85 -1.04 17.00 -2.77
C ALA A 85 -1.45 18.34 -2.16
N ARG A 86 -2.50 18.31 -1.32
CA ARG A 86 -2.78 19.45 -0.44
C ARG A 86 -1.70 19.47 0.64
N ARG A 87 -0.97 20.59 0.70
CA ARG A 87 0.17 20.84 1.59
C ARG A 87 -0.08 22.09 2.42
N HIS A 88 0.75 22.27 3.44
CA HIS A 88 0.84 23.56 4.14
C HIS A 88 1.46 24.62 3.24
N SER A 89 1.19 25.89 3.54
CA SER A 89 1.81 27.03 2.84
C SER A 89 3.28 27.22 3.22
N GLY A 90 3.69 26.71 4.38
CA GLY A 90 5.05 26.79 4.91
C GLY A 90 5.54 25.45 5.47
N PRO A 91 6.84 25.36 5.79
CA PRO A 91 7.45 24.15 6.32
C PRO A 91 6.85 23.76 7.67
N VAL A 92 6.80 22.46 7.94
CA VAL A 92 6.44 21.93 9.26
C VAL A 92 7.55 22.27 10.25
N SER A 93 7.19 22.83 11.40
CA SER A 93 8.14 23.24 12.45
C SER A 93 9.15 22.13 12.75
N GLU A 94 10.43 22.48 12.78
CA GLU A 94 11.50 21.52 13.09
C GLU A 94 11.37 20.99 14.53
N PRO A 95 11.73 19.71 14.76
CA PRO A 95 11.71 19.16 16.10
C PRO A 95 12.86 19.74 16.92
N LYS A 96 12.62 20.04 18.20
CA LYS A 96 13.56 20.76 19.07
C LYS A 96 14.13 19.87 20.16
N ASN A 97 15.44 19.93 20.37
CA ASN A 97 16.13 19.23 21.45
C ASN A 97 15.86 17.72 21.47
N VAL A 98 15.79 17.08 20.30
CA VAL A 98 15.59 15.62 20.22
C VAL A 98 16.85 14.92 20.75
N PRO A 99 16.75 14.09 21.80
CA PRO A 99 17.90 13.38 22.34
C PRO A 99 18.55 12.45 21.31
N GLU A 100 19.86 12.23 21.44
CA GLU A 100 20.59 11.25 20.62
C GLU A 100 20.28 9.80 21.01
N ASP A 101 19.80 9.60 22.24
CA ASP A 101 19.38 8.30 22.75
C ASP A 101 17.86 8.20 22.73
N LEU A 102 17.36 7.16 22.06
CA LEU A 102 15.95 6.83 21.96
C LEU A 102 15.28 6.70 23.33
N GLY A 103 15.98 6.17 24.33
CA GLY A 103 15.44 5.97 25.68
C GLY A 103 15.04 7.27 26.38
N HIS A 104 15.58 8.41 25.95
CA HIS A 104 15.27 9.72 26.49
C HIS A 104 14.25 10.51 25.66
N VAL A 105 13.82 10.00 24.50
CA VAL A 105 12.83 10.69 23.65
C VAL A 105 11.45 10.60 24.30
N GLN A 106 10.94 11.73 24.77
CA GLN A 106 9.67 11.77 25.50
C GLN A 106 8.47 11.74 24.55
N ASN A 107 7.41 11.03 24.96
CA ASN A 107 6.13 10.94 24.26
C ASN A 107 6.21 10.50 22.79
N LEU A 108 7.19 9.66 22.44
CA LEU A 108 7.33 9.11 21.10
C LEU A 108 6.11 8.24 20.74
N HIS A 109 5.41 8.57 19.66
CA HIS A 109 4.20 7.86 19.25
C HIS A 109 4.01 7.87 17.72
N LEU A 110 3.20 6.93 17.26
CA LEU A 110 2.73 6.86 15.87
C LEU A 110 1.29 7.42 15.80
N GLY A 111 1.15 8.60 15.21
CA GLY A 111 -0.14 9.21 14.90
C GLY A 111 -0.66 8.69 13.57
N LEU A 112 -1.74 7.91 13.60
CA LEU A 112 -2.43 7.44 12.38
C LEU A 112 -3.14 8.62 11.72
N VAL A 113 -2.74 8.97 10.49
CA VAL A 113 -3.39 10.03 9.71
C VAL A 113 -4.63 9.47 9.02
N ARG A 114 -5.80 9.70 9.60
CA ARG A 114 -7.07 9.20 9.08
C ARG A 114 -7.56 10.01 7.87
N PRO A 115 -8.46 9.46 7.02
CA PRO A 115 -9.03 10.16 5.85
C PRO A 115 -9.84 11.43 6.16
N GLU A 116 -10.21 11.67 7.41
CA GLU A 116 -10.89 12.87 7.91
C GLU A 116 -9.89 13.93 8.44
N ASP A 117 -8.71 13.51 8.90
CA ASP A 117 -7.64 14.37 9.43
C ASP A 117 -6.91 15.18 8.34
N GLU A 118 -7.50 16.31 7.94
CA GLU A 118 -6.95 17.15 6.87
C GLU A 118 -5.60 17.79 7.25
N ASP A 119 -5.45 18.20 8.51
CA ASP A 119 -4.22 18.81 8.98
C ASP A 119 -3.06 17.82 9.02
N GLY A 120 -3.29 16.62 9.58
CA GLY A 120 -2.29 15.55 9.57
C GLY A 120 -1.91 15.11 8.16
N ARG A 121 -2.86 15.12 7.21
CA ARG A 121 -2.54 14.88 5.79
C ARG A 121 -1.65 15.95 5.19
N ARG A 122 -1.95 17.24 5.43
CA ARG A 122 -1.13 18.35 4.95
C ARG A 122 0.27 18.31 5.54
N THR A 123 0.37 18.04 6.85
CA THR A 123 1.64 17.86 7.56
C THR A 123 2.45 16.70 6.98
N TRP A 124 1.81 15.54 6.75
CA TRP A 124 2.49 14.38 6.16
C TRP A 124 2.98 14.67 4.74
N HIS A 125 2.15 15.27 3.89
CA HIS A 125 2.53 15.63 2.52
C HIS A 125 3.67 16.64 2.52
N GLU A 126 3.61 17.67 3.38
CA GLU A 126 4.65 18.69 3.47
C GLU A 126 6.01 18.11 3.90
N LEU A 127 6.04 17.24 4.92
CA LEU A 127 7.25 16.55 5.34
C LEU A 127 7.85 15.69 4.21
N ILE A 128 7.01 14.88 3.54
CA ILE A 128 7.47 14.00 2.46
C ILE A 128 7.93 14.81 1.24
N ALA A 129 7.25 15.91 0.91
CA ALA A 129 7.60 16.74 -0.23
C ALA A 129 8.95 17.45 -0.05
N ARG A 130 9.24 17.94 1.16
CA ARG A 130 10.45 18.71 1.44
C ARG A 130 11.66 17.87 1.82
N GLU A 131 11.44 16.80 2.59
CA GLU A 131 12.54 16.15 3.32
C GLU A 131 12.79 14.70 2.88
N HIS A 132 11.83 14.04 2.22
CA HIS A 132 12.04 12.67 1.74
C HIS A 132 12.81 12.66 0.41
N PRO A 133 13.87 11.84 0.24
CA PRO A 133 14.72 11.85 -0.96
C PRO A 133 13.97 11.61 -2.29
N GLN A 134 12.93 10.79 -2.26
CA GLN A 134 12.09 10.51 -3.44
C GLN A 134 10.99 11.55 -3.70
N GLY A 135 10.87 12.55 -2.81
CA GLY A 135 9.85 13.58 -2.82
C GLY A 135 8.41 13.06 -2.72
N GLU A 136 7.48 14.00 -2.89
CA GLU A 136 6.05 13.73 -2.95
C GLU A 136 5.67 13.05 -4.26
N ARG A 137 5.17 11.82 -4.15
CA ARG A 137 4.51 11.12 -5.24
C ARG A 137 3.21 10.54 -4.72
N ARG A 138 2.20 10.53 -5.59
CA ARG A 138 0.91 9.94 -5.27
C ARG A 138 1.10 8.46 -4.92
N LEU A 139 0.78 8.09 -3.69
CA LEU A 139 0.68 6.68 -3.31
C LEU A 139 -0.45 6.01 -4.12
N VAL A 140 -0.31 4.72 -4.40
CA VAL A 140 -1.28 3.97 -5.22
C VAL A 140 -2.06 2.95 -4.38
N GLY A 141 -3.29 2.69 -4.79
CA GLY A 141 -4.16 1.70 -4.14
C GLY A 141 -4.55 2.09 -2.70
N ARG A 142 -4.64 1.08 -1.83
CA ARG A 142 -4.90 1.27 -0.39
C ARG A 142 -3.71 1.95 0.27
N GLN A 143 -3.97 2.91 1.14
CA GLN A 143 -2.93 3.76 1.71
C GLN A 143 -3.09 3.86 3.22
N LEU A 144 -1.96 3.91 3.90
CA LEU A 144 -1.93 4.17 5.33
C LEU A 144 -0.75 5.09 5.62
N ARG A 145 -0.98 6.13 6.42
CA ARG A 145 0.02 7.15 6.73
C ARG A 145 0.15 7.29 8.24
N TYR A 146 1.38 7.40 8.71
CA TYR A 146 1.69 7.77 10.07
C TYR A 146 2.54 9.04 10.10
N LEU A 147 2.25 9.90 11.06
CA LEU A 147 3.20 10.90 11.55
C LEU A 147 3.89 10.34 12.79
N VAL A 148 5.19 10.55 12.91
CA VAL A 148 5.97 10.14 14.08
C VAL A 148 6.17 11.35 14.95
N GLY A 149 5.40 11.42 16.04
CA GLY A 149 5.38 12.55 16.97
C GLY A 149 6.13 12.27 18.25
N SER A 150 6.58 13.32 18.91
CA SER A 150 7.20 13.29 20.24
C SER A 150 6.91 14.60 20.97
N ALA A 151 7.30 14.70 22.24
CA ALA A 151 7.30 15.98 22.96
C ALA A 151 8.18 17.05 22.28
N HIS A 152 9.11 16.62 21.43
CA HIS A 152 10.03 17.46 20.67
C HIS A 152 9.46 17.93 19.33
N GLY A 153 8.24 17.49 18.96
CA GLY A 153 7.61 17.76 17.67
C GLY A 153 7.57 16.55 16.73
N TRP A 154 7.29 16.81 15.46
CA TRP A 154 7.28 15.78 14.41
C TRP A 154 8.71 15.41 14.03
N VAL A 155 9.09 14.16 14.31
CA VAL A 155 10.44 13.61 14.07
C VAL A 155 10.52 12.75 12.82
N GLY A 156 9.37 12.42 12.21
CA GLY A 156 9.33 11.60 11.00
C GLY A 156 7.93 11.35 10.46
N ALA A 157 7.86 10.61 9.36
CA ALA A 157 6.63 10.20 8.71
C ALA A 157 6.80 8.84 8.02
N VAL A 158 5.75 8.03 8.00
CA VAL A 158 5.74 6.70 7.37
C VAL A 158 4.53 6.58 6.45
N GLY A 159 4.70 5.92 5.30
CA GLY A 159 3.63 5.71 4.33
C GLY A 159 3.63 4.30 3.76
N PHE A 160 2.46 3.69 3.76
CA PHE A 160 2.18 2.39 3.14
C PHE A 160 1.26 2.58 1.92
N SER A 161 1.50 1.79 0.88
CA SER A 161 0.64 1.70 -0.31
C SER A 161 0.28 0.26 -0.62
N ALA A 162 -0.50 0.04 -1.68
CA ALA A 162 -0.64 -1.28 -2.27
C ALA A 162 0.74 -1.85 -2.68
N SER A 163 0.89 -3.17 -2.55
CA SER A 163 2.03 -3.92 -3.08
C SER A 163 2.04 -3.95 -4.60
N ALA A 164 3.20 -4.28 -5.18
CA ALA A 164 3.35 -4.61 -6.58
C ALA A 164 2.41 -5.76 -6.97
N PHE A 165 1.78 -5.63 -8.13
CA PHE A 165 0.88 -6.66 -8.67
C PHE A 165 1.62 -7.99 -8.90
N TYR A 166 2.81 -7.91 -9.49
CA TYR A 166 3.70 -9.04 -9.71
C TYR A 166 5.09 -8.73 -9.16
N LEU A 167 5.65 -9.68 -8.43
CA LEU A 167 7.02 -9.61 -7.94
C LEU A 167 7.55 -11.04 -7.86
N GLU A 168 8.37 -11.44 -8.84
CA GLU A 168 8.81 -12.82 -8.99
C GLU A 168 9.51 -13.36 -7.73
N ALA A 169 10.40 -12.56 -7.13
CA ALA A 169 11.13 -12.95 -5.93
C ALA A 169 10.19 -13.22 -4.75
N ARG A 170 9.15 -12.40 -4.57
CA ARG A 170 8.10 -12.61 -3.58
C ARG A 170 7.33 -13.88 -3.88
N ASP A 171 6.80 -13.98 -5.08
CA ASP A 171 5.89 -15.06 -5.45
C ASP A 171 6.60 -16.42 -5.34
N ARG A 172 7.87 -16.50 -5.76
CA ARG A 172 8.73 -17.69 -5.60
C ARG A 172 8.99 -18.02 -4.13
N TRP A 173 9.28 -17.01 -3.29
CA TRP A 173 9.53 -17.22 -1.87
C TRP A 173 8.29 -17.71 -1.11
N ILE A 174 7.12 -17.16 -1.41
CA ILE A 174 5.85 -17.63 -0.83
C ILE A 174 5.48 -19.01 -1.40
N GLY A 175 5.91 -19.32 -2.62
CA GLY A 175 5.49 -20.49 -3.38
C GLY A 175 4.13 -20.29 -4.05
N TRP A 176 3.79 -19.04 -4.41
CA TRP A 176 2.58 -18.73 -5.15
C TRP A 176 2.74 -19.04 -6.63
N ASP A 177 1.85 -19.89 -7.14
CA ASP A 177 1.61 -19.99 -8.58
C ASP A 177 0.80 -18.77 -9.10
N ALA A 178 0.57 -18.72 -10.41
CA ALA A 178 -0.15 -17.61 -11.04
C ALA A 178 -1.61 -17.48 -10.54
N GLN A 179 -2.27 -18.59 -10.19
CA GLN A 179 -3.64 -18.59 -9.70
C GLN A 179 -3.69 -18.11 -8.25
N GLN A 180 -2.81 -18.64 -7.39
CA GLN A 180 -2.66 -18.23 -6.00
C GLN A 180 -2.29 -16.75 -5.90
N ARG A 181 -1.35 -16.27 -6.73
CA ARG A 181 -1.04 -14.85 -6.81
C ARG A 181 -2.27 -14.01 -7.10
N ARG A 182 -3.07 -14.34 -8.12
CA ARG A 182 -4.30 -13.59 -8.43
C ARG A 182 -5.28 -13.55 -7.26
N VAL A 183 -5.37 -14.65 -6.49
CA VAL A 183 -6.24 -14.73 -5.31
C VAL A 183 -5.71 -13.92 -4.13
N HIS A 184 -4.39 -13.74 -4.02
CA HIS A 184 -3.71 -13.13 -2.88
C HIS A 184 -3.01 -11.79 -3.18
N GLU A 185 -3.05 -11.29 -4.41
CA GLU A 185 -2.42 -10.03 -4.87
C GLU A 185 -2.82 -8.84 -3.99
N GLY A 186 -4.07 -8.83 -3.55
CA GLY A 186 -4.59 -7.82 -2.62
C GLY A 186 -4.31 -8.10 -1.15
N ARG A 187 -3.35 -8.95 -0.79
CA ARG A 187 -2.90 -9.27 0.59
C ARG A 187 -1.53 -8.73 0.95
N GLY A 188 -0.85 -8.05 0.02
CA GLY A 188 0.38 -7.32 0.28
C GLY A 188 0.16 -5.83 0.53
N VAL A 189 1.11 -5.21 1.23
CA VAL A 189 1.29 -3.75 1.34
C VAL A 189 2.76 -3.42 1.13
N ASN A 190 3.06 -2.24 0.62
CA ASN A 190 4.42 -1.77 0.41
C ASN A 190 4.75 -0.61 1.36
N LEU A 191 5.88 -0.68 2.06
CA LEU A 191 6.48 0.48 2.76
C LEU A 191 7.03 1.44 1.70
N SER A 192 6.19 2.41 1.34
CA SER A 192 6.46 3.35 0.27
C SER A 192 7.27 4.55 0.73
N ARG A 193 7.17 4.92 2.01
CA ARG A 193 7.86 6.07 2.59
C ARG A 193 8.30 5.74 4.01
N LEU A 194 9.56 6.01 4.30
CA LEU A 194 10.11 6.03 5.65
C LEU A 194 10.99 7.27 5.75
N LEU A 195 10.52 8.27 6.49
CA LEU A 195 11.23 9.51 6.75
C LEU A 195 11.50 9.60 8.25
N ILE A 196 12.78 9.66 8.62
CA ILE A 196 13.23 10.33 9.84
C ILE A 196 13.80 11.66 9.38
N ARG A 197 13.34 12.76 9.99
CA ARG A 197 13.70 14.11 9.51
C ARG A 197 15.22 14.32 9.58
N PRO A 198 15.84 14.97 8.59
CA PRO A 198 17.30 15.15 8.55
C PRO A 198 17.90 15.86 9.78
N SER A 199 17.14 16.73 10.45
CA SER A 199 17.56 17.42 11.67
C SER A 199 17.59 16.53 12.91
N VAL A 200 17.03 15.31 12.85
CA VAL A 200 16.97 14.38 13.98
C VAL A 200 18.18 13.44 13.97
N ARG A 201 19.00 13.51 15.02
CA ARG A 201 20.20 12.66 15.21
C ARG A 201 20.03 11.58 16.29
N CYS A 202 18.82 11.06 16.46
CA CYS A 202 18.53 10.00 17.43
C CYS A 202 18.95 8.62 16.89
N ARG A 203 19.82 7.92 17.62
CA ARG A 203 20.22 6.54 17.31
C ARG A 203 19.02 5.60 17.44
N ASN A 204 18.95 4.58 16.60
CA ASN A 204 17.91 3.53 16.59
C ASN A 204 16.46 4.01 16.39
N LEU A 205 16.21 5.30 16.11
CA LEU A 205 14.85 5.81 15.94
C LEU A 205 14.14 5.19 14.72
N ALA A 206 14.84 5.06 13.60
CA ALA A 206 14.27 4.49 12.37
C ALA A 206 13.81 3.04 12.56
N SER A 207 14.63 2.19 13.19
CA SER A 207 14.27 0.79 13.48
C SER A 207 13.16 0.70 14.51
N TYR A 208 13.20 1.49 15.57
CA TYR A 208 12.11 1.54 16.55
C TYR A 208 10.77 1.90 15.91
N VAL A 209 10.74 2.98 15.11
CA VAL A 209 9.55 3.43 14.38
C VAL A 209 9.03 2.35 13.44
N LEU A 210 9.93 1.72 12.68
CA LEU A 210 9.55 0.67 11.75
C LEU A 210 8.96 -0.55 12.49
N GLY A 211 9.61 -1.02 13.57
CA GLY A 211 9.08 -2.09 14.41
C GLY A 211 7.72 -1.74 15.01
N ALA A 212 7.52 -0.50 15.44
CA ALA A 212 6.24 -0.02 15.96
C ALA A 212 5.14 -0.01 14.88
N CYS A 213 5.47 0.41 13.66
CA CYS A 213 4.56 0.35 12.51
C CYS A 213 4.15 -1.09 12.20
N VAL A 214 5.11 -2.03 12.13
CA VAL A 214 4.85 -3.44 11.78
C VAL A 214 3.90 -4.11 12.78
N ARG A 215 4.00 -3.78 14.07
CA ARG A 215 3.07 -4.30 15.10
C ARG A 215 1.64 -3.79 14.97
N ARG A 216 1.42 -2.65 14.30
CA ARG A 216 0.12 -1.96 14.23
C ARG A 216 -0.54 -1.99 12.85
N VAL A 217 0.27 -1.98 11.79
CA VAL A 217 -0.18 -1.76 10.40
C VAL A 217 -1.28 -2.71 9.96
N LYS A 218 -1.25 -3.98 10.40
CA LYS A 218 -2.35 -4.94 10.14
C LYS A 218 -3.69 -4.46 10.71
N LYS A 219 -3.69 -4.10 12.00
CA LYS A 219 -4.90 -3.65 12.71
C LYS A 219 -5.39 -2.33 12.15
N ASP A 220 -4.48 -1.42 11.84
CA ASP A 220 -4.85 -0.09 11.33
C ASP A 220 -5.38 -0.17 9.88
N PHE A 221 -4.84 -1.04 9.01
CA PHE A 221 -5.45 -1.30 7.70
C PHE A 221 -6.81 -1.97 7.81
N GLN A 222 -7.01 -2.87 8.79
CA GLN A 222 -8.30 -3.50 9.01
C GLN A 222 -9.33 -2.47 9.48
N ALA A 223 -8.98 -1.61 10.44
CA ALA A 223 -9.84 -0.57 10.96
C ALA A 223 -10.15 0.51 9.92
N CYS A 224 -9.15 0.91 9.14
CA CYS A 224 -9.35 1.86 8.05
C CYS A 224 -10.12 1.19 6.92
N ASP A 225 -9.51 0.26 6.18
CA ASP A 225 -9.95 -0.24 4.87
C ASP A 225 -10.73 -1.56 4.89
N GLY A 226 -11.02 -2.15 6.06
CA GLY A 226 -11.56 -3.51 6.16
C GLY A 226 -10.61 -4.54 5.55
N TYR A 227 -9.32 -4.21 5.51
CA TYR A 227 -8.29 -4.96 4.83
C TYR A 227 -7.23 -5.46 5.80
N GLU A 228 -7.04 -6.78 5.85
CA GLU A 228 -5.92 -7.37 6.59
C GLU A 228 -4.77 -7.73 5.65
N PRO A 229 -3.67 -6.97 5.63
CA PRO A 229 -2.45 -7.38 4.95
C PRO A 229 -1.85 -8.60 5.64
N TRP A 230 -1.24 -9.47 4.83
CA TRP A 230 -0.49 -10.65 5.27
C TRP A 230 1.01 -10.46 5.07
N LEU A 231 1.35 -9.64 4.06
CA LEU A 231 2.71 -9.37 3.64
C LEU A 231 2.96 -7.87 3.64
N LEU A 232 4.15 -7.47 4.08
CA LEU A 232 4.67 -6.13 3.86
C LEU A 232 5.96 -6.25 3.06
N GLU A 233 6.05 -5.58 1.91
CA GLU A 233 7.26 -5.47 1.08
C GLU A 233 7.83 -4.04 1.18
N SER A 234 9.08 -3.82 0.78
CA SER A 234 9.70 -2.50 0.78
C SER A 234 10.74 -2.41 -0.32
N PHE A 235 10.67 -1.34 -1.11
CA PHE A 235 11.69 -0.95 -2.08
C PHE A 235 12.36 0.38 -1.71
N THR A 236 12.03 0.91 -0.53
CA THR A 236 12.57 2.18 -0.06
C THR A 236 14.00 1.96 0.42
N LEU A 237 14.96 2.58 -0.26
CA LEU A 237 16.34 2.69 0.21
C LEU A 237 16.36 3.63 1.43
N VAL A 238 16.84 3.15 2.58
CA VAL A 238 17.32 4.05 3.64
C VAL A 238 18.68 4.57 3.17
N GLN A 239 18.67 5.50 2.22
CA GLN A 239 19.89 5.97 1.56
C GLN A 239 20.62 7.07 2.34
N ASN A 240 20.39 7.20 3.65
CA ASN A 240 21.07 8.21 4.47
C ASN A 240 21.83 7.59 5.65
N ARG A 241 23.15 7.47 5.45
CA ARG A 241 24.30 7.34 6.39
C ARG A 241 24.26 6.46 7.63
N PHE A 242 23.16 5.78 7.95
CA PHE A 242 23.11 4.83 9.06
C PHE A 242 22.31 3.59 8.64
N CYS A 243 23.06 2.64 8.07
CA CYS A 243 22.74 1.22 8.00
C CYS A 243 21.73 0.76 6.94
N SER A 244 22.28 0.21 5.85
CA SER A 244 21.53 -0.48 4.79
C SER A 244 20.96 -1.85 5.22
N ASN A 245 21.45 -2.47 6.30
CA ASN A 245 20.98 -3.79 6.76
C ASN A 245 20.47 -3.83 8.22
N SER A 246 20.96 -2.97 9.14
CA SER A 246 20.68 -3.12 10.59
C SER A 246 19.28 -2.67 11.01
N ILE A 247 18.64 -1.75 10.27
CA ILE A 247 17.30 -1.25 10.62
C ILE A 247 16.27 -2.37 10.54
N TRP A 248 16.42 -3.26 9.55
CA TRP A 248 15.53 -4.40 9.34
C TRP A 248 15.75 -5.45 10.43
N THR A 249 17.00 -5.90 10.64
CA THR A 249 17.32 -6.90 11.66
C THR A 249 16.96 -6.44 13.06
N ALA A 250 17.26 -5.19 13.44
CA ALA A 250 16.91 -4.65 14.76
C ALA A 250 15.40 -4.51 15.00
N SER A 251 14.61 -4.46 13.93
CA SER A 251 13.14 -4.40 14.00
C SER A 251 12.48 -5.78 14.02
N GLY A 252 13.26 -6.87 14.11
CA GLY A 252 12.77 -8.25 14.07
C GLY A 252 12.35 -8.72 12.67
N ILE A 253 12.89 -8.09 11.63
CA ILE A 253 12.42 -8.23 10.24
C ILE A 253 13.29 -9.22 9.48
N ARG A 254 12.67 -10.23 8.86
CA ARG A 254 13.35 -11.17 7.95
C ARG A 254 13.31 -10.63 6.52
N TYR A 255 14.43 -10.70 5.80
CA TYR A 255 14.56 -10.23 4.42
C TYR A 255 14.82 -11.38 3.44
N VAL A 256 14.33 -11.21 2.22
CA VAL A 256 14.46 -12.13 1.08
C VAL A 256 15.25 -11.40 0.00
N LEU A 257 16.38 -11.98 -0.40
CA LEU A 257 17.24 -11.45 -1.46
C LEU A 257 16.71 -11.86 -2.85
N PRO A 258 17.06 -11.09 -3.91
CA PRO A 258 16.85 -11.52 -5.29
C PRO A 258 17.44 -12.92 -5.48
N GLY A 259 16.62 -13.86 -5.98
CA GLY A 259 16.97 -15.28 -6.11
C GLY A 259 16.21 -16.22 -5.17
N GLY A 260 15.50 -15.70 -4.17
CA GLY A 260 14.67 -16.50 -3.25
C GLY A 260 15.43 -17.04 -2.04
N ASN A 261 16.69 -16.64 -1.85
CA ASN A 261 17.46 -16.97 -0.65
C ASN A 261 17.01 -16.08 0.51
N VAL A 262 16.57 -16.72 1.60
CA VAL A 262 16.33 -16.06 2.88
C VAL A 262 17.66 -15.96 3.61
N ALA A 263 18.14 -14.75 3.87
CA ALA A 263 19.24 -14.59 4.79
C ALA A 263 18.65 -14.55 6.21
N VAL A 264 18.66 -15.71 6.88
CA VAL A 264 18.38 -15.81 8.31
C VAL A 264 19.72 -15.72 9.03
N GLN A 265 19.95 -14.67 9.81
CA GLN A 265 21.04 -14.64 10.77
C GLN A 265 20.47 -14.68 12.20
N ASN A 266 20.05 -15.87 12.60
CA ASN A 266 20.11 -16.30 13.98
C ASN A 266 20.44 -17.81 14.00
N PRO A 267 21.66 -18.24 14.37
CA PRO A 267 22.12 -19.63 14.20
C PRO A 267 21.33 -20.67 15.02
N SER A 268 20.58 -20.25 16.04
CA SER A 268 19.79 -21.14 16.90
C SER A 268 18.41 -21.52 16.34
N GLU A 269 17.97 -20.93 15.21
CA GLU A 269 16.75 -21.32 14.48
C GLU A 269 17.08 -21.77 13.04
N SER A 270 18.25 -22.38 12.85
CA SER A 270 18.73 -22.89 11.56
C SER A 270 18.03 -24.19 11.09
N GLY A 271 17.17 -24.76 11.92
CA GLY A 271 16.26 -25.84 11.54
C GLY A 271 14.88 -25.29 11.23
N PHE A 272 14.29 -25.72 10.10
CA PHE A 272 12.94 -25.43 9.60
C PHE A 272 12.77 -24.21 8.67
N TRP A 273 11.81 -24.35 7.75
CA TRP A 273 11.27 -23.34 6.82
C TRP A 273 11.87 -23.25 5.40
N ARG A 274 12.23 -24.39 4.80
CA ARG A 274 11.96 -24.61 3.35
C ARG A 274 10.53 -25.14 3.18
N GLY A 275 9.67 -24.36 2.52
CA GLY A 275 8.61 -24.91 1.67
C GLY A 275 7.48 -25.77 2.25
N ARG A 276 6.83 -25.42 3.37
CA ARG A 276 5.49 -25.99 3.67
C ARG A 276 4.47 -24.96 4.16
N ARG A 277 3.32 -24.96 3.48
CA ARG A 277 1.99 -24.38 3.78
C ARG A 277 1.99 -23.07 4.60
N TYR A 278 2.19 -21.95 3.90
CA TYR A 278 1.93 -20.60 4.41
C TYR A 278 0.43 -20.24 4.53
N LEU A 279 -0.48 -21.18 4.27
CA LEU A 279 -1.92 -20.95 4.18
C LEU A 279 -2.68 -21.05 5.53
N GLU A 280 -1.99 -21.29 6.65
CA GLU A 280 -2.67 -21.69 7.91
C GLU A 280 -2.44 -20.75 9.12
N ARG A 281 -1.80 -19.57 8.98
CA ARG A 281 -1.68 -18.62 10.12
C ARG A 281 -2.01 -17.15 9.78
N PRO A 282 -2.82 -16.46 10.61
CA PRO A 282 -3.30 -15.11 10.38
C PRO A 282 -2.34 -13.99 10.83
N ASP A 283 -1.13 -14.28 11.31
CA ASP A 283 -0.23 -13.25 11.84
C ASP A 283 0.47 -12.49 10.70
N LEU A 284 0.49 -11.15 10.76
CA LEU A 284 1.21 -10.34 9.78
C LEU A 284 2.69 -10.70 9.83
N ARG A 285 3.23 -11.27 8.76
CA ARG A 285 4.64 -11.59 8.64
C ARG A 285 5.27 -10.65 7.63
N LEU A 286 6.21 -9.87 8.12
CA LEU A 286 6.95 -8.93 7.28
C LEU A 286 7.99 -9.68 6.45
N VAL A 287 8.04 -9.35 5.16
CA VAL A 287 8.93 -9.99 4.20
C VAL A 287 9.51 -8.89 3.34
N VAL A 288 10.69 -8.44 3.71
CA VAL A 288 11.39 -7.43 2.91
C VAL A 288 11.95 -8.12 1.68
N ILE A 289 11.31 -7.94 0.53
CA ILE A 289 11.88 -8.37 -0.74
C ILE A 289 12.75 -7.22 -1.26
N TRP A 290 14.06 -7.45 -1.26
CA TRP A 290 15.01 -6.57 -1.92
C TRP A 290 14.98 -6.84 -3.43
N THR A 291 14.78 -5.80 -4.23
CA THR A 291 15.11 -5.82 -5.66
C THR A 291 16.28 -4.87 -5.83
N ALA A 292 17.43 -5.42 -6.22
CA ALA A 292 18.57 -4.63 -6.67
C ALA A 292 18.21 -3.85 -7.94
#